data_AF-A0A2D6XJH1-F1
#
_entry.id   AF-A0A2D6XJH1-F1
#
_cell.length_a   1.000
_cell.length_b   1.000
_cell.length_c   1.000
_cell.angle_alpha   90.00
_cell.angle_beta   90.00
_cell.angle_gamma   90.00
#
_symmetry.space_group_name_H-M   'P 1'
#
loop_
_entity.id
_entity.type
_entity.pdbx_description
1 polymer ?
#
loop_
_entity_poly.entity_id
_entity_poly.type
_entity_poly.pdbx_seq_one_letter_code
_entity_poly.pdbx_strand_id
1 'polypeptide(L)'
;MNPYILTQKSLTVIFEGKAHTMNADHPAWQQAVDALKNEEWERLEGLFDVEQAVSDYLDHDAEVEVKDGAVSFKGEVVHNMVVDKILDFMRNGLPYQPLVKFLGKLMDNPSRRATEELYSFLEHKNMPITPDGNFLAYKGVNNNFTDFYSGNFNNSVGQTLSMIRNTVCDDANIGCSNGFHAGSYDYAKGYASGGGHLMIVEIDPSDVVSVPFDCDCQKLRTAKYKVVGVYETIDAPPLDDGLNDDYINQWVSDDGSDEDVERDDWNEGWYAGYKAAKDAEEGNTNN
;
A
#
# COMPACT_ATOMS: atom_id res chain seq x y z
N MET A 1 51.23 -6.00 -7.07
CA MET A 1 50.83 -4.59 -7.27
C MET A 1 50.28 -4.50 -8.69
N ASN A 2 48.98 -4.23 -8.82
CA ASN A 2 48.36 -4.13 -10.14
C ASN A 2 48.68 -2.74 -10.71
N PRO A 3 49.16 -2.63 -11.96
CA PRO A 3 49.38 -1.35 -12.61
C PRO A 3 48.08 -0.56 -12.72
N TYR A 4 48.13 0.75 -12.47
CA TYR A 4 46.96 1.63 -12.61
C TYR A 4 47.35 3.03 -13.10
N ILE A 5 46.37 3.73 -13.67
CA ILE A 5 46.41 5.14 -14.05
C ILE A 5 45.20 5.81 -13.40
N LEU A 6 45.45 6.75 -12.48
CA LEU A 6 44.40 7.56 -11.88
C LEU A 6 44.54 9.00 -12.37
N THR A 7 43.47 9.55 -12.93
CA THR A 7 43.35 10.96 -13.33
C THR A 7 42.16 11.61 -12.63
N GLN A 8 41.95 12.91 -12.83
CA GLN A 8 40.75 13.59 -12.33
C GLN A 8 39.46 13.11 -13.02
N LYS A 9 39.57 12.44 -14.18
CA LYS A 9 38.42 12.06 -15.01
C LYS A 9 38.18 10.56 -15.08
N SER A 10 39.19 9.74 -14.77
CA SER A 10 39.10 8.30 -14.92
C SER A 10 40.16 7.55 -14.11
N LEU A 11 39.86 6.29 -13.84
CA LEU A 11 40.71 5.31 -13.19
C LEU A 11 40.81 4.10 -14.12
N THR A 12 42.02 3.75 -14.55
CA THR A 12 42.30 2.55 -15.32
C THR A 12 43.16 1.60 -14.50
N VAL A 13 42.78 0.33 -14.38
CA VAL A 13 43.53 -0.71 -13.65
C VAL A 13 43.72 -1.93 -14.56
N ILE A 14 44.87 -2.60 -14.43
CA ILE A 14 45.14 -3.84 -15.18
C ILE A 14 44.92 -5.06 -14.28
N PHE A 15 43.90 -5.85 -14.60
CA PHE A 15 43.60 -7.15 -13.97
C PHE A 15 43.83 -8.27 -15.00
N GLU A 16 44.57 -9.32 -14.62
CA GLU A 16 44.87 -10.47 -15.48
C GLU A 16 45.38 -10.13 -16.90
N GLY A 17 46.07 -8.99 -17.05
CA GLY A 17 46.57 -8.51 -18.35
C GLY A 17 45.54 -7.76 -19.21
N LYS A 18 44.33 -7.53 -18.72
CA LYS A 18 43.29 -6.70 -19.35
C LYS A 18 43.18 -5.36 -18.64
N ALA A 19 43.00 -4.29 -19.41
CA ALA A 19 42.76 -2.95 -18.87
C ALA A 19 41.27 -2.74 -18.63
N HIS A 20 40.90 -2.33 -17.42
CA HIS A 20 39.55 -1.93 -17.01
C HIS A 20 39.57 -0.43 -16.71
N THR A 21 38.59 0.34 -17.19
CA THR A 21 38.58 1.82 -17.04
C THR A 21 37.23 2.30 -16.54
N MET A 22 37.23 3.14 -15.50
CA MET A 22 36.05 3.73 -14.88
C MET A 22 36.16 5.26 -14.96
N ASN A 23 35.07 5.95 -15.29
CA ASN A 23 35.02 7.41 -15.34
C ASN A 23 34.67 8.02 -13.97
N ALA A 24 35.03 9.29 -13.74
CA ALA A 24 34.84 9.99 -12.47
C ALA A 24 33.37 10.31 -12.11
N ASP A 25 32.47 10.23 -13.08
CA ASP A 25 31.02 10.33 -12.94
C ASP A 25 30.35 8.99 -12.61
N HIS A 26 31.12 7.89 -12.55
CA HIS A 26 30.59 6.57 -12.24
C HIS A 26 30.09 6.48 -10.78
N PRO A 27 28.92 5.85 -10.50
CA PRO A 27 28.38 5.73 -9.14
C PRO A 27 29.33 5.05 -8.14
N ALA A 28 30.13 4.10 -8.61
CA ALA A 28 31.12 3.40 -7.79
C ALA A 28 32.47 4.14 -7.68
N TRP A 29 32.61 5.33 -8.27
CA TRP A 29 33.89 6.05 -8.35
C TRP A 29 34.55 6.25 -6.98
N GLN A 30 33.79 6.76 -6.01
CA GLN A 30 34.33 7.03 -4.68
C GLN A 30 34.82 5.74 -3.99
N GLN A 31 34.06 4.66 -4.17
CA GLN A 31 34.39 3.34 -3.60
C GLN A 31 35.62 2.73 -4.29
N ALA A 32 35.76 2.91 -5.60
CA ALA A 32 36.91 2.46 -6.37
C ALA A 32 38.18 3.22 -5.99
N VAL A 33 38.09 4.54 -5.81
CA VAL A 33 39.20 5.37 -5.33
C VAL A 33 39.63 4.95 -3.92
N ASP A 34 38.69 4.63 -3.03
CA ASP A 34 39.00 4.22 -1.66
C ASP A 34 39.56 2.80 -1.60
N ALA A 35 39.02 1.85 -2.38
CA ALA A 35 39.57 0.51 -2.52
C ALA A 35 41.00 0.54 -3.10
N LEU A 36 41.27 1.42 -4.06
CA LEU A 36 42.61 1.65 -4.61
C LEU A 36 43.58 2.18 -3.55
N LYS A 37 43.18 3.17 -2.73
CA LYS A 37 44.02 3.72 -1.66
C LYS A 37 44.39 2.70 -0.59
N ASN A 38 43.47 1.78 -0.29
CA ASN A 38 43.64 0.74 0.72
C ASN A 38 44.26 -0.55 0.15
N GLU A 39 44.60 -0.58 -1.14
CA GLU A 39 45.13 -1.76 -1.84
C GLU A 39 44.20 -2.99 -1.78
N GLU A 40 42.88 -2.77 -1.73
CA GLU A 40 41.85 -3.81 -1.70
C GLU A 40 41.54 -4.31 -3.14
N TRP A 41 42.48 -5.03 -3.75
CA TRP A 41 42.44 -5.36 -5.19
C TRP A 41 41.25 -6.21 -5.63
N GLU A 42 40.84 -7.23 -4.87
CA GLU A 42 39.67 -8.07 -5.20
C GLU A 42 38.38 -7.23 -5.18
N ARG A 43 38.26 -6.35 -4.19
CA ARG A 43 37.14 -5.41 -4.10
C ARG A 43 37.15 -4.44 -5.27
N LEU A 44 38.32 -3.90 -5.62
CA LEU A 44 38.48 -2.99 -6.74
C LEU A 44 38.12 -3.65 -8.07
N GLU A 45 38.54 -4.89 -8.30
CA GLU A 45 38.19 -5.69 -9.48
C GLU A 45 36.68 -5.85 -9.62
N GLY A 46 35.99 -6.23 -8.54
CA GLY A 46 34.53 -6.31 -8.52
C GLY A 46 33.81 -4.99 -8.78
N LEU A 47 34.45 -3.85 -8.53
CA LEU A 47 33.89 -2.52 -8.85
C LEU A 47 34.02 -2.16 -10.34
N PHE A 48 34.96 -2.76 -11.06
CA PHE A 48 35.01 -2.67 -12.53
C PHE A 48 34.02 -3.62 -13.21
N ASP A 49 33.70 -4.74 -12.58
CA ASP A 49 32.59 -5.60 -13.00
C ASP A 49 31.22 -4.92 -12.81
N VAL A 50 31.13 -3.79 -12.08
CA VAL A 50 29.91 -2.96 -12.04
C VAL A 50 29.62 -2.32 -13.41
N GLU A 51 30.65 -2.06 -14.23
CA GLU A 51 30.49 -1.63 -15.63
C GLU A 51 29.86 -2.75 -16.49
N GLN A 52 29.86 -3.99 -16.00
CA GLN A 52 29.13 -5.14 -16.53
C GLN A 52 27.86 -5.52 -15.75
N ALA A 53 27.60 -4.91 -14.58
CA ALA A 53 26.57 -5.40 -13.64
C ALA A 53 25.13 -5.10 -14.05
N VAL A 54 24.91 -4.12 -14.95
CA VAL A 54 23.62 -3.97 -15.61
C VAL A 54 23.73 -4.66 -16.97
N SER A 55 23.59 -5.98 -16.97
CA SER A 55 23.49 -6.74 -18.21
C SER A 55 22.29 -6.27 -19.03
N ASP A 56 22.43 -6.20 -20.35
CA ASP A 56 21.30 -6.02 -21.25
C ASP A 56 20.17 -6.98 -20.85
N TYR A 57 18.98 -6.42 -20.64
CA TYR A 57 17.81 -7.15 -20.20
C TYR A 57 16.60 -6.70 -21.01
N LEU A 58 15.79 -7.65 -21.44
CA LEU A 58 14.57 -7.38 -22.18
C LEU A 58 13.45 -8.24 -21.61
N ASP A 59 12.39 -7.60 -21.16
CA ASP A 59 11.13 -8.24 -20.83
C ASP A 59 10.14 -7.91 -21.95
N HIS A 60 9.87 -8.91 -22.81
CA HIS A 60 8.96 -8.76 -23.94
C HIS A 60 7.51 -8.56 -23.52
N ASP A 61 7.10 -9.10 -22.36
CA ASP A 61 5.72 -9.00 -21.87
C ASP A 61 5.46 -7.63 -21.23
N ALA A 62 6.48 -7.06 -20.57
CA ALA A 62 6.42 -5.72 -20.00
C ALA A 62 6.79 -4.61 -21.00
N GLU A 63 7.31 -4.95 -22.19
CA GLU A 63 7.85 -4.03 -23.19
C GLU A 63 8.94 -3.09 -22.63
N VAL A 64 9.71 -3.59 -21.65
CA VAL A 64 10.79 -2.85 -20.99
C VAL A 64 12.14 -3.45 -21.38
N GLU A 65 13.05 -2.58 -21.80
CA GLU A 65 14.44 -2.91 -22.12
C GLU A 65 15.38 -2.14 -21.19
N VAL A 66 16.37 -2.83 -20.62
CA VAL A 66 17.51 -2.22 -19.94
C VAL A 66 18.73 -2.43 -20.81
N LYS A 67 19.37 -1.35 -21.24
CA LYS A 67 20.51 -1.38 -22.14
C LYS A 67 21.39 -0.17 -21.94
N ASP A 68 22.71 -0.36 -21.93
CA ASP A 68 23.71 0.71 -21.76
C ASP A 68 23.43 1.59 -20.50
N GLY A 69 22.90 0.99 -19.44
CA GLY A 69 22.53 1.68 -18.20
C GLY A 69 21.28 2.59 -18.30
N ALA A 70 20.55 2.55 -19.41
CA ALA A 70 19.27 3.20 -19.59
C ALA A 70 18.12 2.18 -19.58
N VAL A 71 16.93 2.62 -19.15
CA VAL A 71 15.70 1.82 -19.21
C VAL A 71 14.76 2.48 -20.21
N SER A 72 14.23 1.68 -21.14
CA SER A 72 13.24 2.12 -22.12
C SER A 72 11.96 1.32 -22.01
N PHE A 73 10.84 1.96 -22.38
CA PHE A 73 9.53 1.34 -22.50
C PHE A 73 9.02 1.60 -23.91
N LYS A 74 8.66 0.54 -24.65
CA LYS A 74 8.24 0.64 -26.07
C LYS A 74 9.24 1.41 -26.95
N GLY A 75 10.53 1.31 -26.63
CA GLY A 75 11.63 1.98 -27.35
C GLY A 75 11.87 3.44 -26.93
N GLU A 76 11.07 4.01 -26.03
CA GLU A 76 11.26 5.36 -25.50
C GLU A 76 11.96 5.31 -24.14
N VAL A 77 13.01 6.11 -23.95
CA VAL A 77 13.74 6.14 -22.69
C VAL A 77 12.86 6.73 -21.58
N VAL A 78 12.79 6.02 -20.45
CA VAL A 78 12.00 6.43 -19.29
C VAL A 78 12.92 6.90 -18.17
N HIS A 79 12.53 8.00 -17.53
CA HIS A 79 13.22 8.54 -16.36
C HIS A 79 12.23 8.75 -15.23
N ASN A 80 12.24 7.87 -14.23
CA ASN A 80 11.45 8.00 -13.02
C ASN A 80 12.10 7.22 -11.86
N MET A 81 11.52 7.33 -10.67
CA MET A 81 12.03 6.68 -9.47
C MET A 81 12.06 5.15 -9.55
N VAL A 82 11.16 4.54 -10.34
CA VAL A 82 11.14 3.08 -10.55
C VAL A 82 12.37 2.65 -11.36
N VAL A 83 12.73 3.41 -12.39
CA VAL A 83 13.92 3.18 -13.21
C VAL A 83 15.19 3.22 -12.35
N ASP A 84 15.30 4.23 -11.48
CA ASP A 84 16.44 4.32 -10.55
C ASP A 84 16.53 3.07 -9.67
N LYS A 85 15.39 2.58 -9.16
CA LYS A 85 15.34 1.36 -8.36
C LYS A 85 15.64 0.08 -9.14
N ILE A 86 15.21 -0.05 -10.39
CA ILE A 86 15.57 -1.18 -11.25
C ILE A 86 17.08 -1.22 -11.43
N LEU A 87 17.69 -0.10 -11.82
CA LEU A 87 19.13 -0.02 -12.06
C LEU A 87 19.92 -0.29 -10.77
N ASP A 88 19.47 0.24 -9.63
CA ASP A 88 20.07 -0.04 -8.34
C ASP A 88 19.99 -1.52 -7.97
N PHE A 89 18.84 -2.17 -8.17
CA PHE A 89 18.69 -3.59 -7.88
C PHE A 89 19.60 -4.44 -8.77
N MET A 90 19.69 -4.12 -10.08
CA MET A 90 20.60 -4.81 -11.00
C MET A 90 22.06 -4.65 -10.58
N ARG A 91 22.51 -3.41 -10.28
CA ARG A 91 23.89 -3.13 -9.82
C ARG A 91 24.27 -3.89 -8.55
N ASN A 92 23.30 -4.15 -7.67
CA ASN A 92 23.52 -4.85 -6.40
C ASN A 92 23.22 -6.36 -6.49
N GLY A 93 22.91 -6.90 -7.67
CA GLY A 93 22.56 -8.32 -7.85
C GLY A 93 21.26 -8.72 -7.12
N LEU A 94 20.36 -7.77 -6.88
CA LEU A 94 19.07 -7.99 -6.22
C LEU A 94 17.98 -8.37 -7.25
N PRO A 95 16.90 -9.06 -6.83
CA PRO A 95 15.80 -9.43 -7.73
C PRO A 95 15.04 -8.21 -8.28
N TYR A 96 15.26 -7.87 -9.55
CA TYR A 96 14.71 -6.67 -10.20
C TYR A 96 13.50 -6.94 -11.11
N GLN A 97 13.23 -8.20 -11.47
CA GLN A 97 12.18 -8.57 -12.42
C GLN A 97 10.78 -8.09 -12.01
N PRO A 98 10.37 -8.16 -10.72
CA PRO A 98 9.09 -7.59 -10.29
C PRO A 98 8.97 -6.09 -10.55
N LEU A 99 10.07 -5.34 -10.38
CA LEU A 99 10.10 -3.89 -10.65
C LEU A 99 9.98 -3.59 -12.15
N VAL A 100 10.60 -4.41 -13.00
CA VAL A 100 10.48 -4.26 -14.46
C VAL A 100 9.04 -4.49 -14.92
N LYS A 101 8.39 -5.56 -14.46
CA LYS A 101 6.98 -5.81 -14.76
C LYS A 101 6.06 -4.72 -14.22
N PHE A 102 6.35 -4.24 -13.01
CA PHE A 102 5.64 -3.10 -12.42
C PHE A 102 5.78 -1.85 -13.29
N LEU A 103 6.99 -1.55 -13.78
CA LEU A 103 7.24 -0.41 -14.67
C LEU A 103 6.42 -0.53 -15.96
N GLY A 104 6.40 -1.69 -16.62
CA GLY A 104 5.59 -1.90 -17.82
C GLY A 104 4.10 -1.57 -17.58
N LYS A 105 3.52 -2.14 -16.51
CA LYS A 105 2.13 -1.88 -16.11
C LYS A 105 1.88 -0.43 -15.71
N LEU A 106 2.84 0.21 -15.03
CA LEU A 106 2.75 1.61 -14.66
C LEU A 106 2.72 2.49 -15.91
N MET A 107 3.59 2.23 -16.89
CA MET A 107 3.67 3.02 -18.12
C MET A 107 2.47 2.80 -19.05
N ASP A 108 1.78 1.66 -18.96
CA ASP A 108 0.50 1.41 -19.63
C ASP A 108 -0.70 2.10 -18.95
N ASN A 109 -0.51 2.71 -17.77
CA ASN A 109 -1.58 3.43 -17.10
C ASN A 109 -1.97 4.69 -17.89
N PRO A 110 -3.24 4.87 -18.29
CA PRO A 110 -3.67 6.07 -19.02
C PRO A 110 -3.65 7.35 -18.15
N SER A 111 -3.58 7.22 -16.82
CA SER A 111 -3.44 8.36 -15.90
C SER A 111 -1.98 8.74 -15.75
N ARG A 112 -1.57 9.79 -16.48
CA ARG A 112 -0.22 10.38 -16.31
C ARG A 112 0.06 10.74 -14.85
N ARG A 113 -0.96 11.22 -14.13
CA ARG A 113 -0.83 11.49 -12.71
C ARG A 113 -0.42 10.22 -11.97
N ALA A 114 -1.18 9.12 -12.09
CA ALA A 114 -0.83 7.86 -11.43
C ALA A 114 0.60 7.38 -11.78
N THR A 115 1.06 7.57 -13.03
CA THR A 115 2.44 7.23 -13.42
C THR A 115 3.52 8.01 -12.68
N GLU A 116 3.24 9.24 -12.25
CA GLU A 116 4.19 10.14 -11.57
C GLU A 116 4.18 9.95 -10.04
N GLU A 117 3.04 9.65 -9.43
CA GLU A 117 2.86 9.60 -7.96
C GLU A 117 2.87 8.19 -7.36
N LEU A 118 2.39 7.16 -8.07
CA LEU A 118 2.09 5.85 -7.46
C LEU A 118 3.31 5.25 -6.76
N TYR A 119 4.47 5.17 -7.43
CA TYR A 119 5.63 4.50 -6.85
C TYR A 119 6.13 5.17 -5.57
N SER A 120 6.15 6.51 -5.53
CA SER A 120 6.52 7.28 -4.34
C SER A 120 5.60 6.96 -3.16
N PHE A 121 4.31 6.80 -3.42
CA PHE A 121 3.33 6.38 -2.41
C PHE A 121 3.59 4.96 -1.90
N LEU A 122 3.89 4.01 -2.81
CA LEU A 122 4.18 2.62 -2.43
C LEU A 122 5.42 2.52 -1.53
N GLU A 123 6.52 3.20 -1.91
CA GLU A 123 7.74 3.27 -1.10
C GLU A 123 7.47 3.92 0.27
N HIS A 124 6.75 5.04 0.30
CA HIS A 124 6.46 5.74 1.55
C HIS A 124 5.60 4.92 2.52
N LYS A 125 4.71 4.06 2.01
CA LYS A 125 3.81 3.20 2.81
C LYS A 125 4.25 1.74 2.89
N ASN A 126 5.46 1.41 2.44
CA ASN A 126 6.02 0.05 2.42
C ASN A 126 5.10 -0.99 1.77
N MET A 127 4.49 -0.66 0.63
CA MET A 127 3.61 -1.58 -0.10
C MET A 127 4.43 -2.55 -0.96
N PRO A 128 4.29 -3.87 -0.78
CA PRO A 128 5.12 -4.83 -1.50
C PRO A 128 4.62 -5.04 -2.94
N ILE A 129 5.58 -5.13 -3.88
CA ILE A 129 5.34 -5.48 -5.28
C ILE A 129 5.35 -7.02 -5.42
N THR A 130 4.39 -7.56 -6.16
CA THR A 130 4.25 -8.99 -6.42
C THR A 130 5.16 -9.43 -7.57
N PRO A 131 5.47 -10.74 -7.71
CA PRO A 131 6.27 -11.26 -8.82
C PRO A 131 5.74 -10.95 -10.23
N ASP A 132 4.47 -10.57 -10.34
CA ASP A 132 3.79 -10.23 -11.59
C ASP A 132 3.73 -8.71 -11.85
N GLY A 133 4.39 -7.91 -11.03
CA GLY A 133 4.40 -6.44 -11.16
C GLY A 133 3.13 -5.75 -10.64
N ASN A 134 2.26 -6.47 -9.94
CA ASN A 134 1.20 -5.85 -9.14
C ASN A 134 1.74 -5.38 -7.80
N PHE A 135 0.90 -4.79 -6.95
CA PHE A 135 1.26 -4.51 -5.56
C PHE A 135 0.14 -4.90 -4.60
N LEU A 136 0.50 -5.13 -3.33
CA LEU A 136 -0.47 -5.38 -2.27
C LEU A 136 -0.77 -4.10 -1.50
N ALA A 137 -2.05 -3.93 -1.17
CA ALA A 137 -2.54 -2.85 -0.32
C ALA A 137 -3.60 -3.38 0.65
N TYR A 138 -4.03 -2.52 1.57
CA TYR A 138 -5.04 -2.85 2.57
C TYR A 138 -6.38 -2.19 2.26
N LYS A 139 -7.47 -2.88 2.60
CA LYS A 139 -8.83 -2.37 2.47
C LYS A 139 -9.69 -2.73 3.68
N GLY A 140 -10.25 -1.72 4.35
CA GLY A 140 -11.26 -1.92 5.38
C GLY A 140 -12.64 -2.18 4.78
N VAL A 141 -13.34 -3.20 5.29
CA VAL A 141 -14.70 -3.60 4.90
C VAL A 141 -15.54 -3.93 6.14
N ASN A 142 -16.87 -3.94 6.01
CA ASN A 142 -17.76 -4.24 7.13
C ASN A 142 -17.76 -5.74 7.49
N ASN A 143 -18.48 -6.10 8.55
CA ASN A 143 -18.61 -7.50 9.04
C ASN A 143 -19.18 -8.49 8.01
N ASN A 144 -19.86 -8.02 6.97
CA ASN A 144 -20.42 -8.84 5.91
C ASN A 144 -19.49 -8.91 4.68
N PHE A 145 -18.23 -8.47 4.84
CA PHE A 145 -17.25 -8.34 3.76
C PHE A 145 -17.70 -7.40 2.62
N THR A 146 -18.64 -6.48 2.85
CA THR A 146 -19.01 -5.47 1.85
C THR A 146 -18.41 -4.10 2.14
N ASP A 147 -18.35 -3.24 1.13
CA ASP A 147 -17.87 -1.88 1.31
C ASP A 147 -18.78 -1.08 2.25
N PHE A 148 -18.19 -0.24 3.11
CA PHE A 148 -18.96 0.54 4.09
C PHE A 148 -19.92 1.57 3.48
N TYR A 149 -19.59 2.12 2.30
CA TYR A 149 -20.35 3.23 1.74
C TYR A 149 -21.66 2.78 1.07
N SER A 150 -21.59 1.78 0.20
CA SER A 150 -22.75 1.31 -0.56
C SER A 150 -23.31 -0.03 -0.06
N GLY A 151 -22.51 -0.85 0.60
CA GLY A 151 -22.87 -2.20 1.02
C GLY A 151 -23.04 -3.20 -0.13
N ASN A 152 -22.73 -2.82 -1.37
CA ASN A 152 -23.05 -3.60 -2.57
C ASN A 152 -21.86 -4.40 -3.11
N PHE A 153 -20.63 -4.02 -2.75
CA PHE A 153 -19.43 -4.62 -3.29
C PHE A 153 -18.89 -5.69 -2.36
N ASN A 154 -19.07 -6.96 -2.74
CA ASN A 154 -18.55 -8.10 -2.00
C ASN A 154 -17.02 -8.21 -2.12
N ASN A 155 -16.33 -8.13 -1.00
CA ASN A 155 -14.89 -8.21 -0.84
C ASN A 155 -14.42 -9.51 -0.17
N SER A 156 -15.17 -10.60 -0.26
CA SER A 156 -14.67 -11.91 0.15
C SER A 156 -13.41 -12.30 -0.64
N VAL A 157 -12.55 -13.10 -0.03
CA VAL A 157 -11.31 -13.58 -0.67
C VAL A 157 -11.60 -14.26 -2.01
N GLY A 158 -10.80 -13.94 -3.03
CA GLY A 158 -10.96 -14.42 -4.40
C GLY A 158 -11.82 -13.54 -5.28
N GLN A 159 -12.59 -12.60 -4.72
CA GLN A 159 -13.37 -11.65 -5.52
C GLN A 159 -12.45 -10.68 -6.28
N THR A 160 -12.80 -10.40 -7.52
CA THR A 160 -12.21 -9.32 -8.33
C THR A 160 -13.28 -8.28 -8.57
N LEU A 161 -13.02 -7.06 -8.12
CA LEU A 161 -13.97 -5.97 -8.23
C LEU A 161 -13.47 -5.00 -9.30
N SER A 162 -14.38 -4.55 -10.14
CA SER A 162 -14.07 -3.56 -11.19
C SER A 162 -15.24 -2.58 -11.37
N MET A 163 -14.89 -1.38 -11.80
CA MET A 163 -15.83 -0.38 -12.28
C MET A 163 -15.29 0.26 -13.56
N ILE A 164 -16.14 0.99 -14.29
CA ILE A 164 -15.71 1.67 -15.50
C ILE A 164 -14.71 2.76 -15.09
N ARG A 165 -13.48 2.69 -15.61
CA ARG A 165 -12.37 3.55 -15.17
C ARG A 165 -12.68 5.05 -15.19
N ASN A 166 -13.43 5.51 -16.19
CA ASN A 166 -13.77 6.93 -16.36
C ASN A 166 -14.82 7.44 -15.35
N THR A 167 -15.40 6.58 -14.51
CA THR A 167 -16.26 6.99 -13.40
C THR A 167 -15.46 7.29 -12.14
N VAL A 168 -14.22 6.82 -12.06
CA VAL A 168 -13.32 7.04 -10.92
C VAL A 168 -12.80 8.47 -10.94
N CYS A 169 -12.82 9.14 -9.78
CA CYS A 169 -12.37 10.51 -9.64
C CYS A 169 -10.84 10.62 -9.70
N ASP A 170 -10.35 11.34 -10.71
CA ASP A 170 -8.95 11.62 -10.96
C ASP A 170 -8.42 12.86 -10.21
N ASP A 171 -9.30 13.71 -9.68
CA ASP A 171 -8.91 14.87 -8.86
C ASP A 171 -8.39 14.45 -7.48
N ALA A 172 -7.08 14.63 -7.27
CA ALA A 172 -6.36 14.31 -6.03
C ALA A 172 -6.64 15.31 -4.90
N ASN A 173 -7.23 16.48 -5.19
CA ASN A 173 -7.62 17.48 -4.18
C ASN A 173 -8.92 17.11 -3.47
N ILE A 174 -9.73 16.25 -4.09
CA ILE A 174 -10.91 15.68 -3.45
C ILE A 174 -10.42 14.47 -2.68
N GLY A 175 -10.84 14.31 -1.43
CA GLY A 175 -10.37 13.22 -0.58
C GLY A 175 -11.18 11.94 -0.68
N CYS A 176 -12.47 12.04 -0.38
CA CYS A 176 -13.44 10.95 -0.54
C CYS A 176 -14.27 11.21 -1.81
N SER A 177 -14.10 10.38 -2.84
CA SER A 177 -14.80 10.51 -4.11
C SER A 177 -15.10 9.15 -4.75
N ASN A 178 -15.72 9.14 -5.92
CA ASN A 178 -16.02 7.89 -6.64
C ASN A 178 -14.73 7.13 -6.99
N GLY A 179 -14.73 5.83 -6.73
CA GLY A 179 -13.57 4.96 -6.92
C GLY A 179 -13.46 3.92 -5.82
N PHE A 180 -12.77 2.82 -6.10
CA PHE A 180 -12.39 1.92 -5.04
C PHE A 180 -11.17 2.46 -4.31
N HIS A 181 -11.28 2.51 -2.98
CA HIS A 181 -10.19 2.90 -2.11
C HIS A 181 -9.49 1.68 -1.53
N ALA A 182 -8.16 1.73 -1.56
CA ALA A 182 -7.24 0.88 -0.82
C ALA A 182 -6.08 1.77 -0.34
N GLY A 183 -5.31 1.32 0.65
CA GLY A 183 -4.29 2.16 1.24
C GLY A 183 -3.35 1.45 2.18
N SER A 184 -2.66 2.24 2.98
CA SER A 184 -1.81 1.78 4.06
C SER A 184 -2.60 1.00 5.12
N TYR A 185 -1.88 0.23 5.94
CA TYR A 185 -2.44 -0.51 7.05
C TYR A 185 -3.27 0.39 7.97
N ASP A 186 -2.69 1.51 8.42
CA ASP A 186 -3.32 2.43 9.39
C ASP A 186 -4.62 3.04 8.85
N TYR A 187 -4.61 3.46 7.59
CA TYR A 187 -5.82 3.99 6.95
C TYR A 187 -6.93 2.95 6.87
N ALA A 188 -6.62 1.76 6.38
CA ALA A 188 -7.61 0.71 6.19
C ALA A 188 -8.12 0.15 7.53
N LYS A 189 -7.24 0.04 8.55
CA LYS A 189 -7.62 -0.30 9.92
C LYS A 189 -8.51 0.75 10.56
N GLY A 190 -8.16 2.04 10.41
CA GLY A 190 -8.99 3.14 10.87
C GLY A 190 -10.38 3.11 10.26
N TYR A 191 -10.49 2.77 8.97
CA TYR A 191 -11.76 2.65 8.27
C TYR A 191 -12.64 1.47 8.76
N ALA A 192 -12.03 0.39 9.26
CA ALA A 192 -12.71 -0.78 9.82
C ALA A 192 -12.80 -0.76 11.37
N SER A 193 -12.40 0.32 12.02
CA SER A 193 -12.28 0.42 13.49
C SER A 193 -13.61 0.27 14.25
N GLY A 194 -14.75 0.52 13.61
CA GLY A 194 -16.09 0.35 14.19
C GLY A 194 -16.62 -1.09 14.15
N GLY A 195 -15.78 -2.07 13.80
CA GLY A 195 -16.18 -3.46 13.58
C GLY A 195 -16.19 -3.82 12.09
N GLY A 196 -15.39 -4.80 11.71
CA GLY A 196 -15.25 -5.22 10.32
C GLY A 196 -14.05 -6.10 10.05
N HIS A 197 -13.57 -6.07 8.81
CA HIS A 197 -12.39 -6.82 8.38
C HIS A 197 -11.40 -5.92 7.65
N LEU A 198 -10.13 -6.19 7.89
CA LEU A 198 -9.02 -5.66 7.14
C LEU A 198 -8.59 -6.68 6.08
N MET A 199 -8.75 -6.32 4.82
CA MET A 199 -8.48 -7.18 3.67
C MET A 199 -7.13 -6.84 3.04
N ILE A 200 -6.48 -7.86 2.47
CA ILE A 200 -5.34 -7.71 1.57
C ILE A 200 -5.87 -7.74 0.14
N VAL A 201 -5.55 -6.70 -0.62
CA VAL A 201 -5.92 -6.57 -2.03
C VAL A 201 -4.69 -6.48 -2.91
N GLU A 202 -4.74 -7.11 -4.06
CA GLU A 202 -3.75 -7.02 -5.13
C GLU A 202 -4.27 -6.09 -6.22
N ILE A 203 -3.45 -5.12 -6.61
CA ILE A 203 -3.82 -4.04 -7.53
C ILE A 203 -2.81 -3.98 -8.68
N ASP A 204 -3.32 -3.91 -9.91
CA ASP A 204 -2.52 -3.65 -11.10
C ASP A 204 -2.22 -2.14 -11.19
N PRO A 205 -0.95 -1.72 -11.36
CA PRO A 205 -0.60 -0.32 -11.50
C PRO A 205 -1.34 0.40 -12.62
N SER A 206 -1.75 -0.29 -13.69
CA SER A 206 -2.51 0.28 -14.81
C SER A 206 -3.95 0.68 -14.43
N ASP A 207 -4.52 0.08 -13.38
CA ASP A 207 -5.88 0.33 -12.90
C ASP A 207 -5.96 1.49 -11.89
N VAL A 208 -4.80 1.97 -11.38
CA VAL A 208 -4.73 3.09 -10.43
C VAL A 208 -5.09 4.42 -11.12
N VAL A 209 -5.91 5.23 -10.48
CA VAL A 209 -6.43 6.47 -11.06
C VAL A 209 -5.75 7.70 -10.48
N SER A 210 -5.66 7.78 -9.16
CA SER A 210 -5.07 8.89 -8.42
C SER A 210 -4.66 8.47 -7.01
N VAL A 211 -3.70 9.18 -6.44
CA VAL A 211 -3.31 9.14 -5.03
C VAL A 211 -3.75 10.47 -4.40
N PRO A 212 -4.89 10.51 -3.68
CA PRO A 212 -5.36 11.73 -3.03
C PRO A 212 -4.35 12.33 -2.04
N PHE A 213 -4.29 13.66 -1.96
CA PHE A 213 -3.41 14.37 -1.02
C PHE A 213 -3.95 14.39 0.42
N ASP A 214 -5.22 14.06 0.62
CA ASP A 214 -5.82 14.00 1.94
C ASP A 214 -5.33 12.76 2.72
N CYS A 215 -5.56 12.77 4.03
CA CYS A 215 -5.17 11.69 4.93
C CYS A 215 -3.66 11.36 4.85
N ASP A 216 -2.78 12.36 4.77
CA ASP A 216 -1.31 12.19 4.69
C ASP A 216 -0.86 11.21 3.59
N CYS A 217 -1.54 11.27 2.44
CA CYS A 217 -1.34 10.38 1.29
C CYS A 217 -1.35 8.91 1.74
N GLN A 218 -2.37 8.48 2.49
CA GLN A 218 -2.47 7.11 3.00
C GLN A 218 -3.35 6.17 2.16
N LYS A 219 -4.02 6.68 1.13
CA LYS A 219 -4.91 5.90 0.25
C LYS A 219 -4.67 6.22 -1.21
N LEU A 220 -5.13 5.31 -2.07
CA LEU A 220 -5.23 5.51 -3.52
C LEU A 220 -6.65 5.22 -3.99
N ARG A 221 -6.93 5.63 -5.24
CA ARG A 221 -8.12 5.24 -5.99
C ARG A 221 -7.74 4.32 -7.13
N THR A 222 -8.48 3.22 -7.27
CA THR A 222 -8.33 2.27 -8.37
C THR A 222 -9.69 1.96 -9.00
N ALA A 223 -9.67 1.62 -10.30
CA ALA A 223 -10.83 1.11 -11.01
C ALA A 223 -11.05 -0.39 -10.77
N LYS A 224 -9.99 -1.14 -10.38
CA LYS A 224 -10.04 -2.59 -10.24
C LYS A 224 -9.00 -3.10 -9.24
N TYR A 225 -9.37 -4.17 -8.54
CA TYR A 225 -8.46 -4.93 -7.65
C TYR A 225 -9.00 -6.34 -7.41
N LYS A 226 -8.13 -7.20 -6.89
CA LYS A 226 -8.47 -8.56 -6.45
C LYS A 226 -8.27 -8.69 -4.95
N VAL A 227 -9.22 -9.29 -4.25
CA VAL A 227 -9.05 -9.63 -2.83
C VAL A 227 -8.27 -10.94 -2.72
N VAL A 228 -7.13 -10.91 -2.05
CA VAL A 228 -6.22 -12.05 -1.96
C VAL A 228 -6.12 -12.66 -0.55
N GLY A 229 -6.58 -11.96 0.48
CA GLY A 229 -6.60 -12.51 1.83
C GLY A 229 -7.33 -11.63 2.84
N VAL A 230 -7.65 -12.22 3.99
CA VAL A 230 -8.03 -11.49 5.21
C VAL A 230 -6.77 -11.29 6.02
N TYR A 231 -6.48 -10.05 6.41
CA TYR A 231 -5.36 -9.74 7.30
C TYR A 231 -5.78 -9.84 8.77
N GLU A 232 -6.89 -9.20 9.13
CA GLU A 232 -7.38 -9.08 10.52
C GLU A 232 -8.90 -8.92 10.53
N THR A 233 -9.56 -9.48 11.54
CA THR A 233 -10.96 -9.17 11.89
C THR A 233 -10.94 -8.26 13.11
N ILE A 234 -11.69 -7.17 13.04
CA ILE A 234 -11.76 -6.14 14.08
C ILE A 234 -13.14 -6.23 14.70
N ASP A 235 -13.18 -6.52 16.00
CA ASP A 235 -14.43 -6.47 16.76
C ASP A 235 -14.87 -5.02 16.95
N ALA A 236 -16.18 -4.78 16.89
CA ALA A 236 -16.71 -3.47 17.25
C ALA A 236 -16.36 -3.18 18.72
N PRO A 237 -15.88 -1.97 19.05
CA PRO A 237 -15.73 -1.61 20.45
C PRO A 237 -17.07 -1.78 21.18
N PRO A 238 -17.07 -2.22 22.44
CA PRO A 238 -18.29 -2.22 23.24
C PRO A 238 -18.90 -0.81 23.18
N LEU A 239 -20.24 -0.75 23.15
CA LEU A 239 -20.94 0.53 23.24
C LEU A 239 -20.42 1.26 24.47
N ASP A 240 -20.12 2.56 24.33
CA ASP A 240 -19.79 3.40 25.46
C ASP A 240 -20.97 3.33 26.44
N ASP A 241 -20.68 3.05 27.71
CA ASP A 241 -21.69 3.14 28.77
C ASP A 241 -22.25 4.57 28.68
N GLY A 242 -23.51 4.70 28.28
CA GLY A 242 -24.05 5.97 27.81
C GLY A 242 -23.73 7.12 28.78
N LEU A 243 -23.33 8.27 28.24
CA LEU A 243 -22.93 9.49 28.96
C LEU A 243 -24.08 10.17 29.74
N ASN A 244 -24.93 9.39 30.39
CA ASN A 244 -26.00 9.90 31.23
C ASN A 244 -26.05 9.14 32.55
N ASP A 245 -24.95 9.24 33.32
CA ASP A 245 -24.97 9.03 34.77
C ASP A 245 -26.04 9.91 35.46
N ASP A 246 -26.49 10.98 34.79
CA ASP A 246 -27.50 11.92 35.27
C ASP A 246 -28.95 11.56 34.88
N TYR A 247 -29.20 10.53 34.04
CA TYR A 247 -30.58 10.14 33.66
C TYR A 247 -31.35 9.61 34.88
N ILE A 248 -30.64 9.01 35.84
CA ILE A 248 -31.21 8.58 37.12
C ILE A 248 -31.39 9.77 38.07
N ASN A 249 -30.47 10.75 38.07
CA ASN A 249 -30.55 11.88 39.01
C ASN A 249 -31.62 12.92 38.65
N GLN A 250 -32.11 12.98 37.40
CA GLN A 250 -33.21 13.89 37.03
C GLN A 250 -34.60 13.34 37.36
N TRP A 251 -34.73 12.04 37.67
CA TRP A 251 -35.99 11.43 38.18
C TRP A 251 -35.97 11.20 39.69
N VAL A 252 -34.84 11.42 40.36
CA VAL A 252 -34.72 11.30 41.82
C VAL A 252 -34.40 12.68 42.40
N SER A 253 -35.26 13.66 42.09
CA SER A 253 -35.36 14.89 42.88
C SER A 253 -36.73 14.93 43.56
N ASP A 254 -36.76 14.35 44.77
CA ASP A 254 -37.56 14.83 45.91
C ASP A 254 -39.00 15.29 45.63
N ASP A 255 -39.92 14.37 45.36
CA ASP A 255 -41.17 14.33 46.14
C ASP A 255 -41.71 12.89 46.28
N GLY A 256 -42.18 12.60 47.48
CA GLY A 256 -42.78 11.32 47.82
C GLY A 256 -44.22 11.24 47.32
N SER A 257 -44.41 10.88 46.05
CA SER A 257 -45.68 10.31 45.59
C SER A 257 -45.43 9.05 44.78
N ASP A 258 -45.89 7.92 45.34
CA ASP A 258 -46.29 6.74 44.58
C ASP A 258 -47.36 7.17 43.56
N GLU A 259 -46.95 7.61 42.37
CA GLU A 259 -47.86 7.72 41.24
C GLU A 259 -47.79 6.42 40.44
N ASP A 260 -48.81 5.60 40.65
CA ASP A 260 -49.17 4.48 39.79
C ASP A 260 -49.21 4.97 38.33
N VAL A 261 -48.17 4.64 37.55
CA VAL A 261 -48.17 4.85 36.11
C VAL A 261 -49.30 3.99 35.53
N GLU A 262 -50.41 4.64 35.15
CA GLU A 262 -51.58 3.94 34.63
C GLU A 262 -51.20 3.11 33.41
N ARG A 263 -51.52 1.82 33.49
CA ARG A 263 -51.37 0.86 32.40
C ARG A 263 -52.35 1.23 31.29
N ASP A 264 -51.87 1.88 30.23
CA ASP A 264 -52.64 2.12 29.01
C ASP A 264 -52.26 1.15 27.88
N ASP A 265 -53.16 1.04 26.90
CA ASP A 265 -53.08 0.09 25.77
C ASP A 265 -51.82 0.31 24.89
N TRP A 266 -51.18 1.49 25.03
CA TRP A 266 -49.97 1.85 24.29
C TRP A 266 -48.68 1.31 24.94
N ASN A 267 -48.69 1.08 26.26
CA ASN A 267 -47.48 0.71 27.00
C ASN A 267 -47.42 -0.79 27.39
N GLU A 268 -48.42 -1.59 27.01
CA GLU A 268 -48.47 -3.02 27.36
C GLU A 268 -47.28 -3.82 26.81
N GLY A 269 -46.87 -3.54 25.57
CA GLY A 269 -45.71 -4.20 24.95
C GLY A 269 -44.40 -3.87 25.65
N TRP A 270 -44.27 -2.65 26.17
CA TRP A 270 -43.11 -2.21 26.95
C TRP A 270 -43.07 -2.91 28.32
N TYR A 271 -44.21 -2.97 29.03
CA TYR A 271 -44.30 -3.69 30.31
C TYR A 271 -44.02 -5.20 30.17
N ALA A 272 -44.52 -5.82 29.08
CA ALA A 272 -44.25 -7.22 28.81
C ALA A 272 -42.76 -7.48 28.56
N GLY A 273 -42.09 -6.60 27.80
CA GLY A 273 -40.65 -6.68 27.55
C GLY A 273 -39.82 -6.44 28.82
N TYR A 274 -40.15 -5.41 29.60
CA TYR A 274 -39.49 -5.09 30.86
C TYR A 274 -39.57 -6.25 31.87
N LYS A 275 -40.76 -6.84 32.03
CA LYS A 275 -40.96 -7.98 32.92
C LYS A 275 -40.17 -9.23 32.46
N ALA A 276 -40.19 -9.52 31.15
CA ALA A 276 -39.44 -10.65 30.60
C ALA A 276 -37.92 -10.48 30.78
N ALA A 277 -37.40 -9.26 30.65
CA ALA A 277 -35.99 -8.96 30.90
C ALA A 277 -35.61 -9.15 32.38
N LYS A 278 -36.45 -8.67 33.30
CA LYS A 278 -36.24 -8.84 34.75
C LYS A 278 -36.28 -10.31 35.18
N ASP A 279 -37.25 -11.07 34.66
CA ASP A 279 -37.37 -12.51 34.93
C ASP A 279 -36.16 -13.29 34.35
N ALA A 280 -35.56 -12.81 33.24
CA ALA A 280 -34.37 -13.40 32.65
C ALA A 280 -33.08 -13.09 33.43
N GLU A 281 -32.95 -11.90 34.02
CA GLU A 281 -31.83 -11.55 34.91
C GLU A 281 -31.88 -12.35 36.22
N GLU A 282 -33.06 -12.51 36.82
CA GLU A 282 -33.24 -13.30 38.05
C GLU A 282 -33.05 -14.82 37.79
N GLY A 283 -33.33 -15.29 36.58
CA GLY A 283 -33.10 -16.68 36.17
C GLY A 283 -31.65 -17.05 35.88
N ASN A 284 -30.76 -16.08 35.67
CA ASN A 284 -29.36 -16.32 35.26
C ASN A 284 -28.36 -16.29 36.43
N THR A 285 -28.85 -16.22 37.68
CA THR A 285 -28.02 -16.29 38.90
C THR A 285 -28.02 -17.66 39.58
N ASN A 286 -28.68 -18.67 38.99
CA ASN A 286 -28.66 -20.05 39.48
C ASN A 286 -28.50 -21.06 38.33
N ASN A 287 -27.31 -21.11 37.70
CA ASN A 287 -26.72 -22.34 37.15
C ASN A 287 -25.24 -22.16 36.81
#